data_AF-A0A960KG63-F1
#
_entry.id   AF-A0A960KG63-F1
#
_cell.length_a   1.000
_cell.length_b   1.000
_cell.length_c   1.000
_cell.angle_alpha   90.00
_cell.angle_beta   90.00
_cell.angle_gamma   90.00
#
_symmetry.space_group_name_H-M   'P 1'
#
loop_
_entity.id
_entity.type
_entity.pdbx_description
1 polymer ?
#
loop_
_entity_poly.entity_id
_entity_poly.type
_entity_poly.pdbx_seq_one_letter_code
_entity_poly.pdbx_strand_id
1 'polypeptide(L)'
;MKFGIFGQTVIIGVSCVVLGVLNNLRSSKPLEWVKDWPSYEALHEEVEEPSSPALDPSEIMNQVISNQGITDIGIDRAAQIHSHASDLTVWIDARDQELYEKGHILGALHLDFYNQDETLSEVQAEIEMRAPAALVVYCKGKECTDSHFLAEDLMAFGYTNIFVYKDGFDDWLQAGYPIEGELASTPQTQSEPETLAEKPPGMYLEHIVRDLVPFLLGILMLVNWKTMRSRKSATALACIIAGLFFVWAGVPKILNPLMFAKSIWNYDIAPPETINIAALVMPWLEVIGGFCLIFGVFRRGGALIITSLLFLFILAVGFNVLRGHEFNCGCVSTATVITDLYLPGWNDKYLLLLRDVGLVVMSILGLYKPSTDSPLIWPKP
;
A
#
# COMPACT_ATOMS: atom_id res chain seq x y z
N MET A 1 -35.43 17.95 11.60
CA MET A 1 -36.05 17.01 10.64
C MET A 1 -35.28 15.68 10.74
N LYS A 2 -35.94 14.55 11.08
CA LYS A 2 -35.22 13.26 11.20
C LYS A 2 -35.02 12.66 9.81
N PHE A 3 -33.82 12.80 9.26
CA PHE A 3 -33.48 12.21 7.96
C PHE A 3 -33.51 10.68 8.03
N GLY A 4 -34.19 10.05 7.07
CA GLY A 4 -34.13 8.60 6.86
C GLY A 4 -32.73 8.14 6.43
N ILE A 5 -32.51 6.82 6.32
CA ILE A 5 -31.20 6.25 5.96
C ILE A 5 -30.69 6.86 4.65
N PHE A 6 -31.54 6.89 3.62
CA PHE A 6 -31.23 7.49 2.33
C PHE A 6 -30.81 8.97 2.44
N GLY A 7 -31.58 9.77 3.19
CA GLY A 7 -31.26 11.18 3.39
C GLY A 7 -29.91 11.39 4.11
N GLN A 8 -29.60 10.55 5.10
CA GLN A 8 -28.30 10.56 5.78
C GLN A 8 -27.15 10.24 4.81
N THR A 9 -27.30 9.18 4.01
CA THR A 9 -26.29 8.75 3.02
C THR A 9 -26.03 9.83 1.98
N VAL A 10 -27.07 10.47 1.44
CA VAL A 10 -26.92 11.57 0.46
C VAL A 10 -26.19 12.76 1.07
N ILE A 11 -26.54 13.17 2.29
CA ILE A 11 -25.88 14.30 2.97
C ILE A 11 -24.39 14.00 3.21
N ILE A 12 -24.06 12.78 3.65
CA ILE A 12 -22.67 12.36 3.86
C ILE A 12 -21.93 12.37 2.52
N GLY A 13 -22.49 11.74 1.48
CA GLY A 13 -21.85 11.64 0.16
C GLY A 13 -21.55 13.00 -0.47
N VAL A 14 -22.54 13.91 -0.48
CA VAL A 14 -22.34 15.27 -1.00
C VAL A 14 -21.28 16.02 -0.18
N SER A 15 -21.31 15.90 1.15
CA SER A 15 -20.29 16.51 2.01
C SER A 15 -18.89 16.00 1.69
N CYS A 16 -18.73 14.69 1.45
CA CYS A 16 -17.43 14.08 1.13
C CYS A 16 -16.87 14.57 -0.22
N VAL A 17 -17.72 14.72 -1.23
CA VAL A 17 -17.31 15.29 -2.53
C VAL A 17 -16.83 16.73 -2.35
N VAL A 18 -17.61 17.56 -1.63
CA VAL A 18 -17.25 18.96 -1.38
C VAL A 18 -15.95 19.05 -0.59
N LEU A 19 -15.79 18.25 0.47
CA LEU A 19 -14.58 18.22 1.29
C LEU A 19 -13.37 17.76 0.48
N GLY A 20 -13.50 16.70 -0.33
CA GLY A 20 -12.44 16.22 -1.21
C GLY A 20 -11.95 17.31 -2.16
N VAL A 21 -12.87 17.95 -2.89
CA VAL A 21 -12.52 19.03 -3.82
C VAL A 21 -11.89 20.21 -3.11
N LEU A 22 -12.49 20.69 -2.01
CA LEU A 22 -11.97 21.85 -1.27
C LEU A 22 -10.61 21.57 -0.63
N ASN A 23 -10.40 20.34 -0.13
CA ASN A 23 -9.11 19.92 0.42
C ASN A 23 -8.04 19.89 -0.68
N ASN A 24 -8.36 19.31 -1.85
CA ASN A 24 -7.43 19.26 -2.97
C ASN A 24 -6.99 20.66 -3.43
N LEU A 25 -7.96 21.58 -3.55
CA LEU A 25 -7.70 22.97 -3.97
C LEU A 25 -6.85 23.77 -2.98
N ARG A 26 -6.74 23.33 -1.72
CA ARG A 26 -5.97 24.01 -0.66
C ARG A 26 -4.71 23.24 -0.25
N SER A 27 -4.55 22.01 -0.73
CA SER A 27 -3.44 21.14 -0.33
C SER A 27 -2.12 21.69 -0.87
N SER A 28 -1.05 21.54 -0.08
CA SER A 28 0.32 21.71 -0.56
C SER A 28 0.72 20.61 -1.54
N LYS A 29 0.01 19.46 -1.51
CA LYS A 29 0.17 18.31 -2.40
C LYS A 29 -1.18 17.97 -3.02
N PRO A 30 -1.64 18.75 -4.01
CA PRO A 30 -2.88 18.42 -4.70
C PRO A 30 -2.71 17.12 -5.50
N LEU A 31 -3.76 16.32 -5.58
CA LEU A 31 -3.88 15.32 -6.62
C LEU A 31 -3.95 16.04 -7.97
N GLU A 32 -2.85 16.00 -8.71
CA GLU A 32 -2.83 16.41 -10.11
C GLU A 32 -3.65 15.44 -10.94
N TRP A 33 -4.45 15.97 -11.85
CA TRP A 33 -5.36 15.13 -12.62
C TRP A 33 -4.58 14.33 -13.67
N VAL A 34 -4.31 13.06 -13.37
CA VAL A 34 -3.69 12.12 -14.31
C VAL A 34 -4.69 11.75 -15.40
N LYS A 35 -4.40 12.13 -16.65
CA LYS A 35 -5.30 11.85 -17.79
C LYS A 35 -5.05 10.48 -18.38
N ASP A 36 -3.78 10.14 -18.53
CA ASP A 36 -3.31 8.93 -19.18
C ASP A 36 -2.59 8.11 -18.12
N TRP A 37 -3.36 7.34 -17.35
CA TRP A 37 -2.75 6.32 -16.51
C TRP A 37 -2.10 5.28 -17.43
N PRO A 38 -0.82 4.93 -17.24
CA PRO A 38 -0.18 3.90 -18.04
C PRO A 38 -1.00 2.60 -17.95
N SER A 39 -1.03 1.80 -19.02
CA SER A 39 -1.62 0.46 -18.92
C SER A 39 -0.66 -0.42 -18.12
N TYR A 40 -1.20 -1.28 -17.26
CA TYR A 40 -0.42 -2.24 -16.50
C TYR A 40 0.51 -3.05 -17.43
N GLU A 41 0.01 -3.48 -18.59
CA GLU A 41 0.79 -4.18 -19.61
C GLU A 41 1.88 -3.32 -20.30
N ALA A 42 1.77 -1.99 -20.28
CA ALA A 42 2.81 -1.12 -20.86
C ALA A 42 3.98 -0.90 -19.89
N LEU A 43 3.73 -1.00 -18.58
CA LEU A 43 4.79 -0.97 -17.55
C LEU A 43 5.43 -2.34 -17.35
N HIS A 44 4.71 -3.41 -17.68
CA HIS A 44 5.20 -4.78 -17.61
C HIS A 44 5.42 -5.41 -18.99
N GLU A 45 5.59 -4.59 -20.04
CA GLU A 45 5.94 -5.13 -21.35
C GLU A 45 7.32 -5.79 -21.20
N GLU A 46 7.32 -7.12 -21.13
CA GLU A 46 8.53 -7.92 -21.21
C GLU A 46 9.16 -7.62 -22.58
N VAL A 47 9.99 -6.59 -22.64
CA VAL A 47 11.13 -6.64 -23.54
C VAL A 47 11.86 -7.89 -23.08
N GLU A 48 11.65 -9.00 -23.81
CA GLU A 48 12.54 -10.15 -23.79
C GLU A 48 13.92 -9.53 -24.01
N GLU A 49 14.68 -9.36 -22.94
CA GLU A 49 16.10 -9.13 -23.10
C GLU A 49 16.56 -10.39 -23.84
N PRO A 50 16.99 -10.27 -25.12
CA PRO A 50 17.59 -11.41 -25.77
C PRO A 50 18.69 -11.86 -24.80
N SER A 51 18.80 -13.16 -24.54
CA SER A 51 19.85 -13.73 -23.69
C SER A 51 21.19 -13.15 -24.13
N SER A 52 21.57 -12.05 -23.50
CA SER A 52 22.52 -11.16 -24.13
C SER A 52 23.85 -11.78 -23.79
N PRO A 53 24.66 -12.18 -24.78
CA PRO A 53 26.02 -12.57 -24.48
C PRO A 53 26.63 -11.45 -23.64
N ALA A 54 27.43 -11.81 -22.62
CA ALA A 54 28.11 -10.84 -21.77
C ALA A 54 28.74 -9.77 -22.65
N LEU A 55 28.18 -8.55 -22.58
CA LEU A 55 28.63 -7.45 -23.42
C LEU A 55 30.02 -7.02 -22.94
N ASP A 56 30.83 -6.52 -23.87
CA ASP A 56 32.11 -5.92 -23.49
C ASP A 56 31.86 -4.76 -22.50
N PRO A 57 32.66 -4.60 -21.43
CA PRO A 57 32.46 -3.54 -20.43
C PRO A 57 32.34 -2.14 -21.02
N SER A 58 33.06 -1.84 -22.11
CA SER A 58 32.96 -0.53 -22.77
C SER A 58 31.60 -0.30 -23.44
N GLU A 59 30.98 -1.35 -23.96
CA GLU A 59 29.64 -1.30 -24.56
C GLU A 59 28.56 -1.12 -23.47
N ILE A 60 28.71 -1.77 -22.32
CA ILE A 60 27.83 -1.57 -21.16
C ILE A 60 27.85 -0.10 -20.72
N MET A 61 29.04 0.48 -20.54
CA MET A 61 29.19 1.89 -20.16
C MET A 61 28.57 2.84 -21.21
N ASN A 62 28.80 2.60 -22.50
CA ASN A 62 28.22 3.41 -23.57
C ASN A 62 26.69 3.38 -23.56
N GLN A 63 26.09 2.21 -23.31
CA GLN A 63 24.65 2.05 -23.22
C GLN A 63 24.07 2.72 -21.97
N VAL A 64 24.77 2.63 -20.83
CA VAL A 64 24.39 3.37 -19.61
C VAL A 64 24.41 4.88 -19.88
N ILE A 65 25.42 5.41 -20.56
CA ILE A 65 25.53 6.86 -20.84
C ILE A 65 24.50 7.34 -21.88
N SER A 66 24.18 6.50 -22.87
CA SER A 66 23.33 6.88 -24.01
C SER A 66 21.83 6.68 -23.79
N ASN A 67 21.43 5.99 -22.72
CA ASN A 67 20.03 5.80 -22.38
C ASN A 67 19.32 7.15 -22.13
N GLN A 68 18.04 7.19 -22.51
CA GLN A 68 17.16 8.33 -22.34
C GLN A 68 15.77 7.79 -21.99
N GLY A 69 15.16 8.35 -20.97
CA GLY A 69 13.89 7.87 -20.45
C GLY A 69 14.04 6.83 -19.33
N ILE A 70 12.96 6.09 -19.11
CA ILE A 70 12.88 4.93 -18.22
C ILE A 70 13.04 3.67 -19.08
N THR A 71 13.97 2.79 -18.68
CA THR A 71 14.22 1.52 -19.37
C THR A 71 14.24 0.37 -18.38
N ASP A 72 13.40 -0.64 -18.60
CA ASP A 72 13.36 -1.85 -17.78
C ASP A 72 14.55 -2.76 -18.10
N ILE A 73 15.18 -3.31 -17.05
CA ILE A 73 16.31 -4.24 -17.16
C ILE A 73 16.09 -5.49 -16.31
N GLY A 74 16.52 -6.64 -16.82
CA GLY A 74 16.52 -7.91 -16.09
C GLY A 74 17.78 -8.14 -15.27
N ILE A 75 17.85 -9.27 -14.56
CA ILE A 75 18.94 -9.63 -13.64
C ILE A 75 20.31 -9.69 -14.32
N ASP A 76 20.39 -10.26 -15.52
CA ASP A 76 21.65 -10.37 -16.26
C ASP A 76 22.24 -8.99 -16.58
N ARG A 77 21.38 -8.06 -16.98
CA ARG A 77 21.77 -6.69 -17.31
C ARG A 77 22.05 -5.86 -16.07
N ALA A 78 21.23 -6.00 -15.04
CA ALA A 78 21.41 -5.37 -13.74
C ALA A 78 22.77 -5.74 -13.13
N ALA A 79 23.13 -7.03 -13.15
CA ALA A 79 24.42 -7.51 -12.66
C ALA A 79 25.60 -6.97 -13.48
N GLN A 80 25.46 -6.89 -14.81
CA GLN A 80 26.46 -6.30 -15.70
C GLN A 80 26.69 -4.81 -15.41
N ILE A 81 25.62 -4.03 -15.24
CA ILE A 81 25.68 -2.60 -14.89
C ILE A 81 26.33 -2.41 -13.51
N HIS A 82 25.92 -3.18 -12.51
CA HIS A 82 26.48 -3.07 -11.16
C HIS A 82 27.98 -3.39 -11.13
N SER A 83 28.42 -4.41 -11.86
CA SER A 83 29.82 -4.83 -11.88
C SER A 83 30.76 -3.97 -12.72
N HIS A 84 30.28 -3.38 -13.83
CA HIS A 84 31.13 -2.68 -14.79
C HIS A 84 30.86 -1.18 -14.90
N ALA A 85 29.75 -0.67 -14.36
CA ALA A 85 29.34 0.72 -14.45
C ALA A 85 28.92 1.31 -13.08
N SER A 86 29.39 0.72 -11.97
CA SER A 86 29.10 1.22 -10.61
C SER A 86 29.44 2.70 -10.44
N ASP A 87 30.56 3.17 -11.01
CA ASP A 87 31.00 4.56 -10.91
C ASP A 87 30.16 5.53 -11.76
N LEU A 88 29.37 5.00 -12.70
CA LEU A 88 28.50 5.78 -13.59
C LEU A 88 27.03 5.74 -13.17
N THR A 89 26.70 4.96 -12.13
CA THR A 89 25.30 4.75 -11.72
C THR A 89 25.10 4.99 -10.24
N VAL A 90 23.91 5.45 -9.88
CA VAL A 90 23.43 5.41 -8.49
C VAL A 90 22.25 4.47 -8.43
N TRP A 91 22.35 3.47 -7.56
CA TRP A 91 21.28 2.52 -7.29
C TRP A 91 20.37 3.07 -6.19
N ILE A 92 19.06 2.89 -6.34
CA ILE A 92 18.04 3.41 -5.44
C ILE A 92 17.08 2.29 -5.07
N ASP A 93 16.97 2.02 -3.77
CA ASP A 93 16.02 1.08 -3.18
C ASP A 93 14.70 1.80 -2.86
N ALA A 94 13.62 1.39 -3.52
CA ALA A 94 12.28 1.97 -3.36
C ALA A 94 11.51 1.42 -2.15
N ARG A 95 12.04 0.38 -1.46
CA ARG A 95 11.37 -0.32 -0.35
C ARG A 95 11.36 0.52 0.92
N ASP A 96 10.67 0.07 1.96
CA ASP A 96 10.71 0.70 3.28
C ASP A 96 12.10 0.58 3.95
N GLN A 97 12.35 1.45 4.95
CA GLN A 97 13.62 1.55 5.67
C GLN A 97 14.06 0.22 6.29
N GLU A 98 13.12 -0.57 6.78
CA GLU A 98 13.44 -1.78 7.53
C GLU A 98 13.87 -2.92 6.60
N LEU A 99 13.24 -3.04 5.43
CA LEU A 99 13.70 -3.95 4.37
C LEU A 99 15.08 -3.55 3.86
N TYR A 100 15.35 -2.25 3.71
CA TYR A 100 16.66 -1.74 3.33
C TYR A 100 17.72 -2.14 4.36
N GLU A 101 17.50 -1.87 5.66
CA GLU A 101 18.45 -2.22 6.73
C GLU A 101 18.71 -3.73 6.84
N LYS A 102 17.66 -4.56 6.69
CA LYS A 102 17.79 -6.03 6.68
C LYS A 102 18.70 -6.48 5.54
N GLY A 103 18.53 -5.93 4.35
CA GLY A 103 19.46 -6.16 3.26
C GLY A 103 19.07 -5.45 1.97
N HIS A 104 20.05 -4.89 1.29
CA HIS A 104 19.89 -4.12 0.05
C HIS A 104 21.07 -4.34 -0.89
N ILE A 105 20.93 -3.95 -2.17
CA ILE A 105 22.00 -4.06 -3.16
C ILE A 105 23.17 -3.16 -2.72
N LEU A 106 24.40 -3.69 -2.77
CA LEU A 106 25.62 -2.99 -2.36
C LEU A 106 25.74 -1.61 -3.04
N GLY A 107 25.92 -0.56 -2.23
CA GLY A 107 26.05 0.83 -2.67
C GLY A 107 24.75 1.56 -3.02
N ALA A 108 23.58 0.91 -2.87
CA ALA A 108 22.29 1.56 -3.11
C ALA A 108 21.99 2.65 -2.07
N LEU A 109 21.28 3.70 -2.49
CA LEU A 109 20.67 4.69 -1.61
C LEU A 109 19.24 4.27 -1.28
N HIS A 110 18.74 4.63 -0.10
CA HIS A 110 17.36 4.37 0.30
C HIS A 110 16.45 5.55 -0.04
N LEU A 111 15.40 5.31 -0.82
CA LEU A 111 14.35 6.27 -1.10
C LEU A 111 13.00 5.56 -1.09
N ASP A 112 12.41 5.44 0.11
CA ASP A 112 11.08 4.83 0.29
C ASP A 112 10.04 5.53 -0.58
N PHE A 113 9.44 4.78 -1.50
CA PHE A 113 8.44 5.29 -2.43
C PHE A 113 7.22 5.95 -1.72
N TYR A 114 6.81 5.43 -0.56
CA TYR A 114 5.66 5.95 0.20
C TYR A 114 6.01 7.14 1.10
N ASN A 115 7.29 7.32 1.45
CA ASN A 115 7.77 8.33 2.40
C ASN A 115 8.92 9.19 1.84
N GLN A 116 8.89 9.47 0.54
CA GLN A 116 9.97 10.18 -0.16
C GLN A 116 10.35 11.52 0.51
N ASP A 117 9.39 12.26 1.07
CA ASP A 117 9.67 13.58 1.65
C ASP A 117 10.68 13.57 2.79
N GLU A 118 10.83 12.42 3.47
CA GLU A 118 11.74 12.31 4.60
C GLU A 118 13.20 12.27 4.15
N THR A 119 13.49 11.62 3.01
CA THR A 119 14.87 11.33 2.58
C THR A 119 15.22 11.91 1.20
N LEU A 120 14.26 12.43 0.43
CA LEU A 120 14.47 12.90 -0.94
C LEU A 120 15.56 13.98 -1.03
N SER A 121 15.61 14.93 -0.08
CA SER A 121 16.63 15.99 -0.10
C SER A 121 18.05 15.45 0.10
N GLU A 122 18.21 14.42 0.94
CA GLU A 122 19.50 13.79 1.20
C GLU A 122 19.93 12.94 0.01
N VAL A 123 19.00 12.16 -0.56
CA VAL A 123 19.23 11.36 -1.77
C VAL A 123 19.56 12.25 -2.96
N GLN A 124 18.87 13.37 -3.15
CA GLN A 124 19.17 14.35 -4.21
C GLN A 124 20.57 14.92 -4.05
N ALA A 125 20.99 15.28 -2.82
CA ALA A 125 22.33 15.78 -2.56
C ALA A 125 23.42 14.74 -2.87
N GLU A 126 23.19 13.47 -2.53
CA GLU A 126 24.09 12.36 -2.88
C GLU A 126 24.17 12.14 -4.40
N ILE A 127 23.04 12.19 -5.10
CA ILE A 127 23.00 12.06 -6.57
C ILE A 127 23.75 13.24 -7.22
N GLU A 128 23.52 14.47 -6.77
CA GLU A 128 24.23 15.65 -7.26
C GLU A 128 25.74 15.56 -7.02
N MET A 129 26.14 15.08 -5.84
CA MET A 129 27.55 14.91 -5.48
C MET A 129 28.25 13.85 -6.34
N ARG A 130 27.59 12.71 -6.57
CA ARG A 130 28.13 11.61 -7.38
C ARG A 130 28.06 11.89 -8.88
N ALA A 131 27.16 12.77 -9.31
CA ALA A 131 26.90 13.14 -10.69
C ALA A 131 26.86 11.90 -11.64
N PRO A 132 26.01 10.89 -11.33
CA PRO A 132 25.97 9.67 -12.11
C PRO A 132 25.45 9.93 -13.53
N ALA A 133 25.84 9.06 -14.47
CA ALA A 133 25.30 9.06 -15.81
C ALA A 133 23.84 8.55 -15.84
N ALA A 134 23.49 7.61 -14.96
CA ALA A 134 22.16 7.04 -14.85
C ALA A 134 21.76 6.68 -13.41
N LEU A 135 20.46 6.59 -13.15
CA LEU A 135 19.90 6.01 -11.93
C LEU A 135 19.42 4.58 -12.20
N VAL A 136 19.52 3.69 -11.21
CA VAL A 136 18.95 2.34 -11.26
C VAL A 136 18.02 2.15 -10.07
N VAL A 137 16.72 2.01 -10.33
CA VAL A 137 15.69 1.90 -9.28
C VAL A 137 15.21 0.46 -9.19
N TYR A 138 15.05 -0.05 -7.98
CA TYR A 138 14.52 -1.40 -7.75
C TYR A 138 13.59 -1.44 -6.54
N CYS A 139 12.75 -2.47 -6.50
CA CYS A 139 11.87 -2.79 -5.37
C CYS A 139 12.15 -4.24 -4.92
N LYS A 140 11.16 -4.90 -4.32
CA LYS A 140 11.26 -6.26 -3.80
C LYS A 140 11.35 -7.32 -4.90
N GLY A 141 10.50 -7.26 -5.93
CA GLY A 141 10.41 -8.30 -6.96
C GLY A 141 9.58 -7.89 -8.18
N LYS A 142 9.47 -8.81 -9.16
CA LYS A 142 8.80 -8.62 -10.48
C LYS A 142 7.39 -8.04 -10.46
N GLU A 143 6.64 -8.34 -9.40
CA GLU A 143 5.25 -7.91 -9.25
C GLU A 143 5.12 -6.58 -8.47
N CYS A 144 6.24 -5.99 -8.02
CA CYS A 144 6.24 -4.68 -7.34
C CYS A 144 6.33 -3.55 -8.35
N THR A 145 5.34 -2.65 -8.35
CA THR A 145 5.32 -1.46 -9.22
C THR A 145 5.94 -0.21 -8.59
N ASP A 146 6.33 -0.27 -7.30
CA ASP A 146 6.85 0.89 -6.57
C ASP A 146 8.12 1.45 -7.24
N SER A 147 8.97 0.60 -7.83
CA SER A 147 10.17 1.03 -8.56
C SER A 147 9.87 1.81 -9.84
N HIS A 148 8.83 1.42 -10.59
CA HIS A 148 8.40 2.14 -11.79
C HIS A 148 7.82 3.51 -11.44
N PHE A 149 6.98 3.57 -10.40
CA PHE A 149 6.43 4.85 -9.96
C PHE A 149 7.48 5.78 -9.39
N LEU A 150 8.45 5.25 -8.65
CA LEU A 150 9.56 6.05 -8.16
C LEU A 150 10.42 6.56 -9.33
N ALA A 151 10.62 5.74 -10.37
CA ALA A 151 11.31 6.17 -11.58
C ALA A 151 10.57 7.31 -12.32
N GLU A 152 9.24 7.26 -12.39
CA GLU A 152 8.43 8.37 -12.94
C GLU A 152 8.56 9.64 -12.10
N ASP A 153 8.50 9.52 -10.77
CA ASP A 153 8.65 10.67 -9.86
C ASP A 153 10.05 11.29 -10.02
N LEU A 154 11.11 10.48 -10.10
CA LEU A 154 12.48 10.91 -10.38
C LEU A 154 12.60 11.59 -11.75
N MET A 155 11.92 11.09 -12.78
CA MET A 155 11.86 11.75 -14.08
C MET A 155 11.20 13.12 -14.00
N ALA A 156 10.11 13.24 -13.24
CA ALA A 156 9.45 14.52 -12.99
C ALA A 156 10.35 15.49 -12.20
N PHE A 157 11.25 14.99 -11.36
CA PHE A 157 12.30 15.78 -10.70
C PHE A 157 13.46 16.17 -11.62
N GLY A 158 13.48 15.68 -12.87
CA GLY A 158 14.44 16.09 -13.91
C GLY A 158 15.50 15.06 -14.25
N TYR A 159 15.46 13.85 -13.69
CA TYR A 159 16.38 12.77 -14.04
C TYR A 159 15.95 12.10 -15.36
N THR A 160 16.77 12.19 -16.40
CA THR A 160 16.37 11.76 -17.76
C THR A 160 16.92 10.40 -18.18
N ASN A 161 17.73 9.76 -17.35
CA ASN A 161 18.36 8.47 -17.65
C ASN A 161 18.19 7.53 -16.46
N ILE A 162 17.14 6.71 -16.51
CA ILE A 162 16.71 5.85 -15.41
C ILE A 162 16.53 4.43 -15.93
N PHE A 163 17.10 3.47 -15.21
CA PHE A 163 16.83 2.06 -15.39
C PHE A 163 15.94 1.56 -14.25
N VAL A 164 14.98 0.71 -14.55
CA VAL A 164 14.19 -0.01 -13.55
C VAL A 164 14.60 -1.47 -13.56
N TYR A 165 15.22 -1.92 -12.47
CA TYR A 165 15.54 -3.33 -12.30
C TYR A 165 14.30 -4.08 -11.83
N LYS A 166 13.58 -4.65 -12.80
CA LYS A 166 12.24 -5.24 -12.60
C LYS A 166 12.26 -6.53 -11.82
N ASP A 167 13.33 -7.34 -11.87
CA ASP A 167 13.36 -8.60 -11.12
C ASP A 167 13.47 -8.38 -9.61
N GLY A 168 13.97 -7.22 -9.17
CA GLY A 168 13.97 -6.81 -7.76
C GLY A 168 14.99 -7.52 -6.86
N PHE A 169 14.95 -7.15 -5.58
CA PHE A 169 15.92 -7.60 -4.58
C PHE A 169 15.88 -9.10 -4.30
N ASP A 170 14.70 -9.74 -4.33
CA ASP A 170 14.55 -11.16 -4.01
C ASP A 170 15.32 -12.03 -5.02
N ASP A 171 15.20 -11.73 -6.32
CA ASP A 171 15.97 -12.38 -7.39
C ASP A 171 17.48 -12.08 -7.28
N TRP A 172 17.86 -10.84 -6.90
CA TRP A 172 19.26 -10.45 -6.69
C TRP A 172 19.92 -11.25 -5.57
N LEU A 173 19.21 -11.39 -4.46
CA LEU A 173 19.63 -12.16 -3.30
C LEU A 173 19.75 -13.65 -3.63
N GLN A 174 18.75 -14.21 -4.34
CA GLN A 174 18.77 -15.61 -4.75
C GLN A 174 19.92 -15.94 -5.70
N ALA A 175 20.29 -15.00 -6.58
CA ALA A 175 21.44 -15.14 -7.48
C ALA A 175 22.80 -14.98 -6.78
N GLY A 176 22.82 -14.58 -5.49
CA GLY A 176 24.04 -14.47 -4.69
C GLY A 176 24.91 -13.26 -5.04
N TYR A 177 24.31 -12.20 -5.60
CA TYR A 177 25.03 -10.97 -5.91
C TYR A 177 25.34 -10.14 -4.65
N PRO A 178 26.28 -9.16 -4.74
CA PRO A 178 26.70 -8.39 -3.58
C PRO A 178 25.56 -7.58 -2.94
N ILE A 179 25.48 -7.64 -1.61
CA ILE A 179 24.50 -6.92 -0.79
C ILE A 179 25.17 -6.23 0.40
N GLU A 180 24.49 -5.25 0.97
CA GLU A 180 24.75 -4.62 2.26
C GLU A 180 23.60 -4.90 3.24
N GLY A 181 23.78 -4.54 4.51
CA GLY A 181 22.79 -4.75 5.58
C GLY A 181 23.03 -6.01 6.43
N GLU A 182 22.07 -6.33 7.29
CA GLU A 182 22.18 -7.43 8.26
C GLU A 182 22.46 -8.79 7.58
N LEU A 183 21.78 -9.07 6.46
CA LEU A 183 21.95 -10.29 5.67
C LEU A 183 23.37 -10.44 5.10
N ALA A 184 24.10 -9.35 4.87
CA ALA A 184 25.48 -9.37 4.36
C ALA A 184 26.50 -9.77 5.45
N SER A 185 26.17 -9.55 6.72
CA SER A 185 27.06 -9.82 7.86
C SER A 185 26.99 -11.26 8.39
N THR A 186 26.04 -12.06 7.89
CA THR A 186 25.88 -13.46 8.25
C THR A 186 26.75 -14.33 7.35
N PRO A 187 27.72 -15.11 7.87
CA PRO A 187 28.55 -15.98 7.03
C PRO A 187 27.66 -16.99 6.29
N GLN A 188 27.65 -16.93 4.95
CA GLN A 188 26.93 -17.87 4.10
C GLN A 188 27.39 -19.31 4.39
N THR A 189 26.60 -20.05 5.16
CA THR A 189 26.69 -21.51 5.27
C THR A 189 25.36 -22.08 4.83
N GLN A 190 25.41 -22.95 3.83
CA GLN A 190 24.27 -23.60 3.19
C GLN A 190 23.36 -24.32 4.21
N SER A 191 22.07 -24.00 4.14
CA SER A 191 20.90 -24.82 4.53
C SER A 191 20.96 -25.63 5.84
N GLU A 192 20.36 -25.07 6.91
CA GLU A 192 19.55 -25.79 7.91
C GLU A 192 18.35 -24.89 8.27
N PRO A 193 17.14 -25.45 8.55
CA PRO A 193 15.97 -24.64 8.82
C PRO A 193 16.18 -23.88 10.13
N GLU A 194 16.24 -22.55 10.05
CA GLU A 194 16.36 -21.68 11.21
C GLU A 194 15.29 -22.03 12.25
N THR A 195 15.74 -22.50 13.41
CA THR A 195 14.93 -22.55 14.61
C THR A 195 14.63 -21.12 15.02
N LEU A 196 13.40 -20.67 14.70
CA LEU A 196 12.61 -19.64 15.36
C LEU A 196 13.42 -18.74 16.30
N ALA A 197 14.13 -17.75 15.74
CA ALA A 197 14.56 -16.61 16.51
C ALA A 197 13.29 -15.93 17.07
N GLU A 198 13.11 -15.96 18.39
CA GLU A 198 11.99 -15.30 19.06
C GLU A 198 12.10 -13.78 18.85
N LYS A 199 11.27 -13.28 17.93
CA LYS A 199 11.06 -11.85 17.64
C LYS A 199 10.54 -11.15 18.91
N PRO A 200 10.90 -9.87 19.16
CA PRO A 200 10.46 -9.17 20.36
C PRO A 200 8.92 -9.13 20.45
N PRO A 201 8.34 -9.36 21.65
CA PRO A 201 6.90 -9.62 21.83
C PRO A 201 5.98 -8.47 21.40
N GLY A 202 6.51 -7.28 21.10
CA GLY A 202 5.73 -6.10 20.70
C GLY A 202 5.25 -6.10 19.24
N MET A 203 6.01 -6.68 18.30
CA MET A 203 5.72 -6.55 16.86
C MET A 203 4.58 -7.48 16.38
N TYR A 204 4.28 -8.54 17.11
CA TYR A 204 3.11 -9.40 16.79
C TYR A 204 1.78 -8.76 17.18
N LEU A 205 1.82 -7.86 18.17
CA LEU A 205 0.62 -7.33 18.78
C LEU A 205 -0.15 -6.43 17.81
N GLU A 206 0.54 -5.66 16.98
CA GLU A 206 -0.10 -4.75 16.02
C GLU A 206 -0.89 -5.49 14.94
N HIS A 207 -0.32 -6.53 14.31
CA HIS A 207 -1.02 -7.33 13.30
C HIS A 207 -2.20 -8.10 13.90
N ILE A 208 -2.02 -8.67 15.10
CA ILE A 208 -3.10 -9.33 15.82
C ILE A 208 -4.22 -8.35 16.11
N VAL A 209 -3.90 -7.14 16.58
CA VAL A 209 -4.89 -6.11 16.92
C VAL A 209 -5.55 -5.52 15.67
N ARG A 210 -4.83 -5.34 14.58
CA ARG A 210 -5.33 -4.76 13.33
C ARG A 210 -6.19 -5.72 12.52
N ASP A 211 -5.77 -6.98 12.40
CA ASP A 211 -6.37 -7.93 11.47
C ASP A 211 -7.16 -9.04 12.19
N LEU A 212 -6.57 -9.70 13.18
CA LEU A 212 -7.19 -10.84 13.86
C LEU A 212 -8.30 -10.42 14.84
N VAL A 213 -8.10 -9.33 15.60
CA VAL A 213 -9.08 -8.85 16.59
C VAL A 213 -10.41 -8.43 15.93
N PRO A 214 -10.45 -7.63 14.85
CA PRO A 214 -11.71 -7.31 14.18
C PRO A 214 -12.42 -8.53 13.63
N PHE A 215 -11.66 -9.50 13.09
CA PHE A 215 -12.22 -10.76 12.61
C PHE A 215 -12.87 -11.57 13.74
N LEU A 216 -12.15 -11.82 14.84
CA LEU A 216 -12.65 -12.59 15.97
C LEU A 216 -13.85 -11.91 16.65
N LEU A 217 -13.82 -10.59 16.81
CA LEU A 217 -14.95 -9.81 17.32
C LEU A 217 -16.16 -9.92 16.39
N GLY A 218 -15.94 -9.81 15.08
CA GLY A 218 -16.98 -10.01 14.07
C GLY A 218 -17.63 -11.39 14.15
N ILE A 219 -16.84 -12.46 14.23
CA ILE A 219 -17.34 -13.84 14.40
C ILE A 219 -18.16 -13.97 15.68
N LEU A 220 -17.63 -13.49 16.81
CA LEU A 220 -18.33 -13.54 18.10
C LEU A 220 -19.70 -12.85 18.01
N MET A 221 -19.76 -11.70 17.33
CA MET A 221 -20.99 -10.95 17.11
C MET A 221 -21.95 -11.66 16.17
N LEU A 222 -21.43 -12.29 15.12
CA LEU A 222 -22.22 -13.05 14.15
C LEU A 222 -22.86 -14.29 14.80
N VAL A 223 -22.10 -15.03 15.60
CA VAL A 223 -22.62 -16.19 16.37
C VAL A 223 -23.73 -15.75 17.33
N ASN A 224 -23.57 -14.59 17.96
CA ASN A 224 -24.53 -14.04 18.93
C ASN A 224 -25.48 -13.00 18.33
N TRP A 225 -25.74 -13.06 17.01
CA TRP A 225 -26.36 -11.98 16.24
C TRP A 225 -27.65 -11.40 16.83
N LYS A 226 -28.62 -12.27 17.19
CA LYS A 226 -29.91 -11.85 17.74
C LYS A 226 -29.73 -11.05 19.03
N THR A 227 -28.83 -11.50 19.89
CA THR A 227 -28.51 -10.84 21.16
C THR A 227 -27.80 -9.51 20.92
N MET A 228 -26.79 -9.49 20.05
CA MET A 228 -25.98 -8.29 19.79
C MET A 228 -26.78 -7.17 19.13
N ARG A 229 -27.63 -7.50 18.15
CA ARG A 229 -28.51 -6.53 17.47
C ARG A 229 -29.57 -5.91 18.39
N SER A 230 -29.99 -6.61 19.45
CA SER A 230 -31.00 -6.08 20.37
C SER A 230 -30.41 -5.09 21.39
N ARG A 231 -29.13 -5.26 21.78
CA ARG A 231 -28.45 -4.46 22.81
C ARG A 231 -27.87 -3.15 22.27
N LYS A 232 -28.25 -2.02 22.87
CA LYS A 232 -27.73 -0.68 22.50
C LYS A 232 -26.22 -0.55 22.68
N SER A 233 -25.70 -1.02 23.82
CA SER A 233 -24.26 -0.96 24.12
C SER A 233 -23.43 -1.78 23.13
N ALA A 234 -23.89 -2.98 22.76
CA ALA A 234 -23.22 -3.83 21.78
C ALA A 234 -23.16 -3.16 20.40
N THR A 235 -24.28 -2.60 19.94
CA THR A 235 -24.34 -1.87 18.66
C THR A 235 -23.44 -0.63 18.69
N ALA A 236 -23.45 0.12 19.81
CA ALA A 236 -22.59 1.29 19.98
C ALA A 236 -21.11 0.94 19.93
N LEU A 237 -20.69 -0.09 20.69
CA LEU A 237 -19.31 -0.55 20.73
C LEU A 237 -18.83 -1.01 19.35
N ALA A 238 -19.64 -1.80 18.63
CA ALA A 238 -19.33 -2.23 17.27
C ALA A 238 -19.14 -1.05 16.32
N CYS A 239 -20.01 -0.02 16.40
CA CYS A 239 -19.88 1.19 15.59
C CYS A 239 -18.64 1.99 15.94
N ILE A 240 -18.29 2.12 17.23
CA ILE A 240 -17.09 2.83 17.66
C ILE A 240 -15.84 2.12 17.14
N ILE A 241 -15.75 0.79 17.30
CA ILE A 241 -14.59 0.01 16.84
C ILE A 241 -14.43 0.13 15.32
N ALA A 242 -15.51 -0.14 14.56
CA ALA A 242 -15.47 -0.02 13.10
C ALA A 242 -15.16 1.42 12.66
N GLY A 243 -15.77 2.42 13.32
CA GLY A 243 -15.54 3.82 12.97
C GLY A 243 -14.12 4.29 13.26
N LEU A 244 -13.51 3.89 14.37
CA LEU A 244 -12.11 4.18 14.69
C LEU A 244 -11.17 3.57 13.65
N PHE A 245 -11.42 2.32 13.24
CA PHE A 245 -10.65 1.66 12.19
C PHE A 245 -10.67 2.45 10.88
N PHE A 246 -11.85 2.90 10.43
CA PHE A 246 -11.99 3.65 9.19
C PHE A 246 -11.43 5.06 9.24
N VAL A 247 -11.52 5.75 10.39
CA VAL A 247 -10.85 7.04 10.56
C VAL A 247 -9.33 6.86 10.50
N TRP A 248 -8.79 5.88 11.21
CA TRP A 248 -7.36 5.57 11.21
C TRP A 248 -6.85 5.18 9.81
N ALA A 249 -7.59 4.34 9.08
CA ALA A 249 -7.23 3.91 7.73
C ALA A 249 -7.40 5.00 6.65
N GLY A 250 -8.37 5.90 6.82
CA GLY A 250 -8.71 6.92 5.82
C GLY A 250 -7.86 8.18 5.89
N VAL A 251 -7.36 8.57 7.06
CA VAL A 251 -6.58 9.81 7.23
C VAL A 251 -5.31 9.84 6.38
N PRO A 252 -4.44 8.80 6.35
CA PRO A 252 -3.25 8.80 5.51
C PRO A 252 -3.56 9.00 4.02
N LYS A 253 -4.68 8.45 3.55
CA LYS A 253 -5.12 8.58 2.15
C LYS A 253 -5.57 10.00 1.79
N ILE A 254 -6.09 10.76 2.77
CA ILE A 254 -6.41 12.18 2.59
C ILE A 254 -5.13 13.03 2.53
N LEU A 255 -4.11 12.66 3.30
CA LEU A 255 -2.84 13.38 3.37
C LEU A 255 -2.03 13.22 2.08
N ASN A 256 -2.04 12.02 1.48
CA ASN A 256 -1.34 11.72 0.22
C ASN A 256 -2.29 11.08 -0.82
N PRO A 257 -3.15 11.88 -1.47
CA PRO A 257 -4.16 11.37 -2.41
C PRO A 257 -3.55 10.81 -3.70
N LEU A 258 -2.37 11.30 -4.13
CA LEU A 258 -1.65 10.76 -5.28
C LEU A 258 -1.19 9.31 -5.03
N MET A 259 -0.58 9.05 -3.87
CA MET A 259 -0.16 7.70 -3.49
C MET A 259 -1.35 6.76 -3.40
N PHE A 260 -2.47 7.23 -2.86
CA PHE A 260 -3.70 6.45 -2.83
C PHE A 260 -4.28 6.20 -4.23
N ALA A 261 -4.19 7.16 -5.16
CA ALA A 261 -4.57 6.97 -6.56
C ALA A 261 -3.71 5.90 -7.25
N LYS A 262 -2.38 5.94 -7.05
CA LYS A 262 -1.44 4.91 -7.52
C LYS A 262 -1.79 3.53 -6.92
N SER A 263 -2.14 3.46 -5.63
CA SER A 263 -2.64 2.22 -5.01
C SER A 263 -3.94 1.70 -5.64
N ILE A 264 -4.88 2.57 -6.01
CA ILE A 264 -6.12 2.16 -6.70
C ILE A 264 -5.80 1.62 -8.10
N TRP A 265 -4.90 2.29 -8.83
CA TRP A 265 -4.46 1.87 -10.15
C TRP A 265 -3.81 0.47 -10.12
N ASN A 266 -2.98 0.18 -9.11
CA ASN A 266 -2.34 -1.12 -8.91
C ASN A 266 -3.31 -2.30 -8.74
N TYR A 267 -4.59 -2.06 -8.47
CA TYR A 267 -5.58 -3.14 -8.42
C TYR A 267 -6.03 -3.61 -9.81
N ASP A 268 -5.73 -2.87 -10.88
CA ASP A 268 -6.10 -3.20 -12.28
C ASP A 268 -7.58 -3.67 -12.45
N ILE A 269 -8.48 -2.95 -11.77
CA ILE A 269 -9.93 -3.19 -11.79
C ILE A 269 -10.71 -1.93 -12.14
N ALA A 270 -10.23 -0.78 -11.68
CA ALA A 270 -10.93 0.49 -11.84
C ALA A 270 -10.61 1.08 -13.23
N PRO A 271 -11.61 1.56 -13.99
CA PRO A 271 -11.35 2.33 -15.20
C PRO A 271 -10.48 3.56 -14.90
N PRO A 272 -9.47 3.89 -15.72
CA PRO A 272 -8.54 5.00 -15.48
C PRO A 272 -9.20 6.33 -15.13
N GLU A 273 -10.33 6.63 -15.76
CA GLU A 273 -11.06 7.89 -15.57
C GLU A 273 -11.69 8.01 -14.18
N THR A 274 -11.89 6.88 -13.50
CA THR A 274 -12.51 6.83 -12.16
C THR A 274 -11.49 6.95 -11.04
N ILE A 275 -10.21 6.67 -11.30
CA ILE A 275 -9.14 6.58 -10.28
C ILE A 275 -8.99 7.91 -9.55
N ASN A 276 -8.90 9.02 -10.27
CA ASN A 276 -8.76 10.35 -9.67
C ASN A 276 -9.94 10.71 -8.77
N ILE A 277 -11.16 10.42 -9.23
CA ILE A 277 -12.39 10.71 -8.47
C ILE A 277 -12.46 9.83 -7.23
N ALA A 278 -12.13 8.56 -7.37
CA ALA A 278 -12.14 7.57 -6.30
C ALA A 278 -11.11 7.95 -5.23
N ALA A 279 -9.88 8.31 -5.62
CA ALA A 279 -8.83 8.78 -4.73
C ALA A 279 -9.24 10.05 -3.96
N LEU A 280 -10.00 10.94 -4.62
CA LEU A 280 -10.43 12.19 -4.01
C LEU A 280 -11.62 12.05 -3.05
N VAL A 281 -12.54 11.12 -3.31
CA VAL A 281 -13.81 11.02 -2.57
C VAL A 281 -13.83 9.87 -1.57
N MET A 282 -13.27 8.70 -1.90
CA MET A 282 -13.35 7.52 -1.04
C MET A 282 -12.73 7.73 0.35
N PRO A 283 -11.55 8.37 0.52
CA PRO A 283 -10.98 8.59 1.85
C PRO A 283 -11.88 9.42 2.77
N TRP A 284 -12.60 10.39 2.20
CA TRP A 284 -13.56 11.18 2.95
C TRP A 284 -14.80 10.38 3.34
N LEU A 285 -15.27 9.47 2.48
CA LEU A 285 -16.36 8.54 2.83
C LEU A 285 -15.95 7.62 3.98
N GLU A 286 -14.69 7.17 4.02
CA GLU A 286 -14.13 6.38 5.13
C GLU A 286 -14.10 7.19 6.42
N VAL A 287 -13.47 8.37 6.41
CA VAL A 287 -13.29 9.19 7.61
C VAL A 287 -14.65 9.72 8.11
N ILE A 288 -15.46 10.35 7.26
CA ILE A 288 -16.76 10.91 7.67
C ILE A 288 -17.75 9.80 8.04
N GLY A 289 -17.75 8.68 7.30
CA GLY A 289 -18.53 7.49 7.65
C GLY A 289 -18.14 6.94 9.01
N GLY A 290 -16.84 6.84 9.28
CA GLY A 290 -16.28 6.44 10.57
C GLY A 290 -16.67 7.39 11.71
N PHE A 291 -16.54 8.71 11.51
CA PHE A 291 -17.01 9.72 12.46
C PHE A 291 -18.51 9.59 12.76
N CYS A 292 -19.35 9.35 11.76
CA CYS A 292 -20.78 9.13 11.93
C CYS A 292 -21.08 7.88 12.79
N LEU A 293 -20.28 6.83 12.65
CA LEU A 293 -20.36 5.63 13.49
C LEU A 293 -19.88 5.89 14.91
N ILE A 294 -18.75 6.58 15.07
CA ILE A 294 -18.15 6.90 16.37
C ILE A 294 -19.08 7.77 17.19
N PHE A 295 -19.73 8.79 16.63
CA PHE A 295 -20.55 9.74 17.41
C PHE A 295 -22.05 9.47 17.35
N GLY A 296 -22.47 8.45 16.60
CA GLY A 296 -23.88 8.12 16.41
C GLY A 296 -24.69 9.14 15.59
N VAL A 297 -24.06 10.19 15.05
CA VAL A 297 -24.69 11.20 14.18
C VAL A 297 -24.79 10.62 12.77
N PHE A 298 -25.98 10.65 12.16
CA PHE A 298 -26.23 10.01 10.85
C PHE A 298 -25.75 8.55 10.76
N ARG A 299 -25.73 7.85 11.91
CA ARG A 299 -25.15 6.50 12.08
C ARG A 299 -25.60 5.49 11.03
N ARG A 300 -26.88 5.50 10.65
CA ARG A 300 -27.40 4.51 9.70
C ARG A 300 -26.92 4.79 8.27
N GLY A 301 -26.82 6.07 7.89
CA GLY A 301 -26.24 6.45 6.62
C GLY A 301 -24.74 6.15 6.57
N GLY A 302 -24.00 6.49 7.64
CA GLY A 302 -22.58 6.16 7.77
C GLY A 302 -22.32 4.65 7.75
N ALA A 303 -23.10 3.87 8.50
CA ALA A 303 -23.03 2.41 8.47
C ALA A 303 -23.24 1.83 7.07
N LEU A 304 -24.24 2.34 6.33
CA LEU A 304 -24.50 1.88 4.96
C LEU A 304 -23.30 2.16 4.05
N ILE A 305 -22.72 3.36 4.13
CA ILE A 305 -21.54 3.74 3.34
C ILE A 305 -20.36 2.83 3.68
N ILE A 306 -20.01 2.69 4.96
CA ILE A 306 -18.88 1.86 5.40
C ILE A 306 -19.07 0.39 5.00
N THR A 307 -20.27 -0.16 5.19
CA THR A 307 -20.58 -1.52 4.75
C THR A 307 -20.42 -1.65 3.23
N SER A 308 -20.91 -0.69 2.43
CA SER A 308 -20.77 -0.70 0.97
C SER A 308 -19.31 -0.63 0.52
N LEU A 309 -18.50 0.24 1.15
CA LEU A 309 -17.06 0.34 0.86
C LEU A 309 -16.33 -0.96 1.17
N LEU A 310 -16.61 -1.58 2.32
CA LEU A 310 -16.03 -2.89 2.68
C LEU A 310 -16.36 -3.97 1.66
N PHE A 311 -17.62 -4.06 1.22
CA PHE A 311 -18.00 -5.04 0.20
C PHE A 311 -17.26 -4.79 -1.13
N LEU A 312 -17.16 -3.53 -1.56
CA LEU A 312 -16.41 -3.18 -2.78
C LEU A 312 -14.94 -3.58 -2.65
N PHE A 313 -14.32 -3.29 -1.50
CA PHE A 313 -12.92 -3.62 -1.25
C PHE A 313 -12.67 -5.13 -1.17
N ILE A 314 -13.51 -5.88 -0.45
CA ILE A 314 -13.46 -7.36 -0.39
C ILE A 314 -13.55 -7.96 -1.79
N LEU A 315 -14.45 -7.44 -2.65
CA LEU A 315 -14.60 -7.90 -4.02
C LEU A 315 -13.36 -7.58 -4.87
N ALA A 316 -12.82 -6.36 -4.76
CA ALA A 316 -11.64 -5.94 -5.51
C ALA A 316 -10.40 -6.76 -5.14
N VAL A 317 -10.14 -6.92 -3.84
CA VAL A 317 -9.04 -7.74 -3.31
C VAL A 317 -9.25 -9.21 -3.70
N GLY A 318 -10.43 -9.76 -3.45
CA GLY A 318 -10.74 -11.16 -3.73
C GLY A 318 -10.60 -11.52 -5.21
N PHE A 319 -11.00 -10.61 -6.10
CA PHE A 319 -10.86 -10.83 -7.54
C PHE A 319 -9.40 -10.82 -7.99
N ASN A 320 -8.57 -9.93 -7.45
CA ASN A 320 -7.13 -9.95 -7.74
C ASN A 320 -6.43 -11.19 -7.18
N VAL A 321 -6.78 -11.61 -5.95
CA VAL A 321 -6.26 -12.88 -5.39
C VAL A 321 -6.61 -14.07 -6.28
N LEU A 322 -7.82 -14.11 -6.85
CA LEU A 322 -8.24 -15.19 -7.75
C LEU A 322 -7.51 -15.17 -9.10
N ARG A 323 -7.05 -14.01 -9.57
CA ARG A 323 -6.27 -13.86 -10.80
C ARG A 323 -4.77 -14.13 -10.60
N GLY A 324 -4.31 -14.19 -9.35
CA GLY A 324 -2.89 -14.34 -9.03
C GLY A 324 -2.08 -13.04 -9.11
N HIS A 325 -2.71 -11.88 -9.34
CA HIS A 325 -2.01 -10.59 -9.29
C HIS A 325 -1.59 -10.26 -7.86
N GLU A 326 -0.32 -9.89 -7.68
CA GLU A 326 0.16 -9.29 -6.43
C GLU A 326 -0.04 -7.78 -6.50
N PHE A 327 -0.61 -7.20 -5.44
CA PHE A 327 -0.92 -5.78 -5.37
C PHE A 327 -0.68 -5.29 -3.94
N ASN A 328 -0.18 -4.06 -3.81
CA ASN A 328 -0.04 -3.38 -2.53
C ASN A 328 -1.40 -2.82 -2.11
N CYS A 329 -2.04 -3.46 -1.13
CA CYS A 329 -3.25 -2.97 -0.51
C CYS A 329 -2.92 -1.79 0.41
N GLY A 330 -2.76 -0.58 -0.15
CA GLY A 330 -2.34 0.69 0.49
C GLY A 330 -3.19 1.19 1.68
N CYS A 331 -3.42 0.34 2.67
CA CYS A 331 -4.11 0.61 3.93
C CYS A 331 -3.05 0.63 5.04
N VAL A 332 -2.59 1.84 5.35
CA VAL A 332 -1.69 2.21 6.46
C VAL A 332 -0.26 1.65 6.33
N SER A 333 0.64 2.52 5.85
CA SER A 333 2.09 2.35 5.87
C SER A 333 2.67 2.54 7.29
N THR A 334 2.19 1.73 8.23
CA THR A 334 2.98 1.27 9.38
C THR A 334 2.85 -0.25 9.38
N ALA A 335 3.67 -0.88 8.55
CA ALA A 335 3.84 -2.32 8.52
C ALA A 335 5.31 -2.62 8.27
N THR A 336 6.09 -2.34 9.32
CA THR A 336 7.27 -3.06 9.77
C THR A 336 7.23 -4.54 9.32
N VAL A 337 8.22 -4.96 8.51
CA VAL A 337 8.78 -6.32 8.38
C VAL A 337 7.91 -7.57 8.62
N ILE A 338 7.79 -8.28 7.49
CA ILE A 338 8.09 -9.72 7.27
C ILE A 338 6.94 -10.71 7.50
N THR A 339 6.56 -11.34 6.39
CA THR A 339 6.17 -12.76 6.32
C THR A 339 7.23 -13.62 5.61
N ASP A 340 8.43 -13.69 6.19
CA ASP A 340 9.25 -14.91 6.37
C ASP A 340 8.77 -15.72 7.59
N LEU A 341 7.58 -15.40 8.11
CA LEU A 341 6.73 -16.42 8.73
C LEU A 341 6.03 -17.18 7.61
N TYR A 342 6.82 -17.90 6.81
CA TYR A 342 6.36 -18.90 5.87
C TYR A 342 5.85 -20.10 6.69
N LEU A 343 4.71 -19.94 7.37
CA LEU A 343 3.82 -21.07 7.59
C LEU A 343 3.33 -21.42 6.19
N PRO A 344 3.76 -22.56 5.60
CA PRO A 344 3.37 -22.90 4.24
C PRO A 344 1.84 -22.91 4.15
N GLY A 345 1.27 -21.91 3.47
CA GLY A 345 -0.18 -21.80 3.23
C GLY A 345 -0.95 -20.60 3.81
N TRP A 346 -0.33 -19.55 4.36
CA TRP A 346 -1.06 -18.38 4.91
C TRP A 346 -0.72 -17.06 4.19
N ASN A 347 -1.57 -16.60 3.26
CA ASN A 347 -1.37 -15.31 2.55
C ASN A 347 -1.94 -14.12 3.36
N ASP A 348 -1.18 -13.03 3.51
CA ASP A 348 -1.60 -11.77 4.16
C ASP A 348 -2.88 -11.17 3.57
N LYS A 349 -3.08 -11.39 2.26
CA LYS A 349 -4.29 -11.04 1.51
C LYS A 349 -5.55 -11.70 2.12
N TYR A 350 -5.43 -12.93 2.64
CA TYR A 350 -6.56 -13.62 3.29
C TYR A 350 -6.85 -13.06 4.68
N LEU A 351 -5.85 -12.72 5.49
CA LEU A 351 -6.07 -12.09 6.80
C LEU A 351 -6.77 -10.74 6.66
N LEU A 352 -6.38 -9.97 5.65
CA LEU A 352 -7.06 -8.75 5.26
C LEU A 352 -8.53 -9.00 4.91
N LEU A 353 -8.84 -10.01 4.08
CA LEU A 353 -10.22 -10.39 3.77
C LEU A 353 -11.01 -10.83 5.01
N LEU A 354 -10.40 -11.60 5.90
CA LEU A 354 -11.03 -12.04 7.16
C LEU A 354 -11.32 -10.85 8.08
N ARG A 355 -10.37 -9.93 8.26
CA ARG A 355 -10.58 -8.69 8.99
C ARG A 355 -11.78 -7.92 8.44
N ASP A 356 -11.83 -7.74 7.12
CA ASP A 356 -12.88 -6.95 6.48
C ASP A 356 -14.25 -7.62 6.63
N VAL A 357 -14.33 -8.95 6.61
CA VAL A 357 -15.55 -9.69 6.98
C VAL A 357 -15.98 -9.35 8.41
N GLY A 358 -15.04 -9.28 9.36
CA GLY A 358 -15.33 -8.88 10.74
C GLY A 358 -15.88 -7.45 10.83
N LEU A 359 -15.27 -6.51 10.12
CA LEU A 359 -15.71 -5.12 10.00
C LEU A 359 -17.07 -4.98 9.30
N VAL A 360 -17.39 -5.85 8.35
CA VAL A 360 -18.72 -5.91 7.71
C VAL A 360 -19.77 -6.26 8.75
N VAL A 361 -19.56 -7.29 9.56
CA VAL A 361 -20.50 -7.67 10.62
C VAL A 361 -20.73 -6.51 11.60
N MET A 362 -19.66 -5.85 12.03
CA MET A 362 -19.74 -4.70 12.95
C MET A 362 -20.48 -3.51 12.34
N SER A 363 -20.17 -3.14 11.09
CA SER A 363 -20.82 -2.02 10.40
C SER A 363 -22.30 -2.28 10.11
N ILE A 364 -22.69 -3.53 9.77
CA ILE A 364 -24.11 -3.89 9.56
C ILE A 364 -24.94 -3.72 10.85
N LEU A 365 -24.36 -3.96 12.04
CA LEU A 365 -25.06 -3.65 13.31
C LEU A 365 -25.46 -2.17 13.40
N GLY A 366 -24.65 -1.28 12.81
CA GLY A 366 -24.93 0.15 12.63
C GLY A 366 -26.22 0.49 11.88
N LEU A 367 -26.77 -0.43 11.10
CA LEU A 367 -28.04 -0.24 10.37
C LEU A 367 -29.26 -0.42 11.29
N TYR A 368 -29.14 -1.23 12.34
CA TYR A 368 -30.28 -1.61 13.17
C TYR A 368 -30.62 -0.57 14.25
N LYS A 369 -31.90 -0.50 14.60
CA LYS A 369 -32.39 0.23 15.79
C LYS A 369 -32.50 -0.80 16.91
N PRO A 370 -31.69 -0.72 17.99
CA PRO A 370 -31.78 -1.65 19.10
C PRO A 370 -33.12 -1.48 19.84
N SER A 371 -33.69 -2.58 20.34
CA SER A 371 -35.04 -2.61 20.93
C SER A 371 -35.05 -2.43 22.45
N THR A 372 -33.95 -2.71 23.17
CA THR A 372 -33.91 -2.65 24.63
C THR A 372 -33.25 -1.36 25.15
N ASP A 373 -33.84 -0.78 26.20
CA ASP A 373 -33.27 0.34 26.95
C ASP A 373 -32.17 -0.15 27.89
N SER A 374 -30.92 0.18 27.58
CA SER A 374 -29.76 0.07 28.46
C SER A 374 -29.16 1.47 28.67
N PRO A 375 -28.36 1.70 29.74
CA PRO A 375 -27.84 3.03 30.04
C PRO A 375 -27.02 3.59 28.88
N LEU A 376 -27.15 4.89 28.71
CA LEU A 376 -27.14 5.64 27.47
C LEU A 376 -25.70 6.00 27.05
N ILE A 377 -25.15 5.39 25.99
CA ILE A 377 -23.89 5.87 25.36
C ILE A 377 -24.19 6.99 24.34
N TRP A 378 -25.39 7.00 23.74
CA TRP A 378 -25.78 7.98 22.70
C TRP A 378 -26.94 8.87 23.14
N PRO A 379 -26.87 10.20 22.94
CA PRO A 379 -28.01 11.06 23.20
C PRO A 379 -29.22 10.61 22.38
N LYS A 380 -30.43 10.72 22.96
CA LYS A 380 -31.66 10.37 22.26
C LYS A 380 -31.81 11.25 21.01
N PRO A 381 -32.18 10.67 19.84
CA PRO A 381 -32.31 11.41 18.59
C PRO A 381 -33.51 12.33 18.53
#